data_AF-R6TSU0-F1
#
_entry.id   AF-R6TSU0-F1
#
_cell.length_a   1.000
_cell.length_b   1.000
_cell.length_c   1.000
_cell.angle_alpha   90.00
_cell.angle_beta   90.00
_cell.angle_gamma   90.00
#
_symmetry.space_group_name_H-M   'P 1'
#
loop_
_entity.id
_entity.type
_entity.pdbx_description
1 polymer ?
#
loop_
_entity_poly.entity_id
_entity_poly.type
_entity_poly.pdbx_seq_one_letter_code
_entity_poly.pdbx_strand_id
1 'polypeptide(L)'
;MEQTLTNGAASAAPSTLELLLGADVVSVKANLPTARYEISRLSEAAGAPVVFTLRALPYGRVQELKRLTEESDIQILLAGCAEPDLKAAALQEKFQGATPAETVKAMLLPGEIADLAIAVEKLSGYRRTTIEEVKNG
;
A
#
# COMPACT_ATOMS: atom_id res chain seq x y z
N MET A 1 -40.58 -46.88 17.67
CA MET A 1 -39.52 -47.14 16.66
C MET A 1 -39.13 -45.77 16.13
N GLU A 2 -38.01 -45.28 16.67
CA GLU A 2 -37.43 -43.97 16.41
C GLU A 2 -37.08 -43.86 14.92
N GLN A 3 -37.60 -42.83 14.25
CA GLN A 3 -37.13 -42.47 12.93
C GLN A 3 -35.83 -41.71 13.08
N THR A 4 -34.73 -42.37 12.73
CA THR A 4 -33.41 -41.78 12.59
C THR A 4 -33.41 -40.79 11.42
N LEU A 5 -33.33 -39.50 11.75
CA LEU A 5 -33.01 -38.43 10.80
C LEU A 5 -31.57 -38.58 10.34
N THR A 6 -31.37 -39.22 9.19
CA THR A 6 -30.12 -39.13 8.44
C THR A 6 -30.07 -37.76 7.78
N ASN A 7 -29.44 -36.78 8.43
CA ASN A 7 -29.12 -35.51 7.80
C ASN A 7 -27.86 -35.71 6.94
N GLY A 8 -28.08 -36.05 5.66
CA GLY A 8 -27.03 -36.04 4.66
C GLY A 8 -26.58 -34.60 4.44
N ALA A 9 -25.38 -34.27 4.93
CA ALA A 9 -24.69 -33.05 4.56
C ALA A 9 -24.33 -33.13 3.07
N ALA A 10 -25.22 -32.60 2.23
CA ALA A 10 -24.90 -32.30 0.84
C ALA A 10 -23.76 -31.27 0.84
N SER A 11 -22.63 -31.65 0.24
CA SER A 11 -21.50 -30.76 -0.04
C SER A 11 -21.93 -29.71 -1.08
N ALA A 12 -22.70 -28.71 -0.65
CA ALA A 12 -22.89 -27.48 -1.40
C ALA A 12 -21.57 -26.68 -1.32
N ALA A 13 -21.11 -26.15 -2.46
CA ALA A 13 -19.99 -25.23 -2.44
C ALA A 13 -20.29 -24.09 -1.46
N PRO A 14 -19.30 -23.66 -0.65
CA PRO A 14 -19.49 -22.61 0.33
C PRO A 14 -20.04 -21.35 -0.37
N SER A 15 -21.03 -20.74 0.25
CA SER A 15 -21.58 -19.47 -0.20
C SER A 15 -20.51 -18.37 -0.19
N THR A 16 -20.70 -17.30 -0.97
CA THR A 16 -19.77 -16.16 -1.00
C THR A 16 -19.55 -15.57 0.40
N LEU A 17 -20.58 -15.56 1.25
CA LEU A 17 -20.46 -15.10 2.63
C LEU A 17 -19.53 -16.01 3.44
N GLU A 18 -19.67 -17.33 3.32
CA GLU A 18 -18.79 -18.28 4.01
C GLU A 18 -17.34 -18.18 3.52
N LEU A 19 -17.14 -17.94 2.23
CA LEU A 19 -15.81 -17.66 1.67
C LEU A 19 -15.20 -16.39 2.28
N LEU A 20 -15.98 -15.32 2.47
CA LEU A 20 -15.52 -14.06 3.05
C LEU A 20 -15.25 -14.14 4.56
N LEU A 21 -15.93 -15.04 5.28
CA LEU A 21 -15.70 -15.28 6.71
C LEU A 21 -14.55 -16.26 6.98
N GLY A 22 -14.00 -16.88 5.92
CA GLY A 22 -12.86 -17.78 6.01
C GLY A 22 -11.58 -17.08 6.47
N ALA A 23 -10.68 -17.84 7.11
CA ALA A 23 -9.43 -17.31 7.67
C ALA A 23 -8.48 -16.70 6.62
N ASP A 24 -8.62 -17.11 5.35
CA ASP A 24 -7.79 -16.62 4.24
C ASP A 24 -8.13 -15.18 3.83
N VAL A 25 -9.37 -14.72 4.08
CA VAL A 25 -9.81 -13.35 3.80
C VAL A 25 -9.51 -12.47 5.01
N VAL A 26 -8.27 -11.99 5.08
CA VAL A 26 -7.82 -11.12 6.18
C VAL A 26 -8.22 -9.66 5.98
N SER A 27 -8.41 -8.95 7.10
CA SER A 27 -8.65 -7.51 7.06
C SER A 27 -7.47 -6.79 6.41
N VAL A 28 -7.77 -5.90 5.46
CA VAL A 28 -6.76 -5.03 4.80
C VAL A 28 -5.92 -4.25 5.82
N LYS A 29 -6.49 -3.86 6.96
CA LYS A 29 -5.74 -3.17 8.02
C LYS A 29 -4.68 -4.06 8.68
N ALA A 30 -4.93 -5.36 8.79
CA ALA A 30 -4.03 -6.32 9.41
C ALA A 30 -2.90 -6.76 8.46
N ASN A 31 -3.16 -6.74 7.16
CA ASN A 31 -2.19 -7.15 6.14
C ASN A 31 -2.18 -6.16 4.96
N LEU A 32 -1.45 -5.06 5.12
CA LEU A 32 -1.25 -4.09 4.05
C LEU A 32 -0.16 -4.58 3.09
N PRO A 33 -0.42 -4.67 1.78
CA PRO A 33 0.59 -5.03 0.79
C PRO A 33 1.84 -4.14 0.89
N THR A 34 3.02 -4.74 0.71
CA THR A 34 4.29 -4.02 0.66
C THR A 34 5.08 -4.39 -0.60
N ALA A 35 5.96 -3.49 -1.03
CA ALA A 35 6.90 -3.74 -2.11
C ALA A 35 8.18 -2.93 -1.91
N ARG A 36 9.27 -3.37 -2.52
CA ARG A 36 10.59 -2.71 -2.44
C ARG A 36 10.95 -2.09 -3.78
N TYR A 37 11.45 -0.86 -3.76
CA TYR A 37 11.86 -0.11 -4.95
C TYR A 37 13.23 0.49 -4.73
N GLU A 38 14.13 0.32 -5.70
CA GLU A 38 15.46 0.91 -5.68
C GLU A 38 15.45 2.24 -6.43
N ILE A 39 16.16 3.24 -5.90
CA ILE A 39 16.34 4.54 -6.58
C ILE A 39 17.75 4.56 -7.17
N SER A 40 17.88 4.21 -8.46
CA SER A 40 19.18 4.01 -9.12
C SER A 40 20.15 5.17 -8.94
N ARG A 41 19.68 6.41 -9.10
CA ARG A 41 20.51 7.62 -8.93
C ARG A 41 21.08 7.72 -7.52
N LEU A 42 20.28 7.42 -6.49
CA LEU A 42 20.75 7.43 -5.11
C LEU A 42 21.67 6.24 -4.84
N SER A 43 21.39 5.07 -5.39
CA SER A 43 22.26 3.89 -5.28
C SER A 43 23.66 4.18 -5.82
N GLU A 44 23.73 4.79 -7.01
CA GLU A 44 24.98 5.21 -7.63
C GLU A 44 25.73 6.23 -6.76
N ALA A 45 25.02 7.24 -6.24
CA ALA A 45 25.62 8.26 -5.39
C ALA A 45 26.10 7.72 -4.02
N ALA A 46 25.42 6.73 -3.48
CA ALA A 46 25.75 6.10 -2.20
C ALA A 46 26.81 4.99 -2.33
N GLY A 47 27.06 4.50 -3.55
CA GLY A 47 27.93 3.34 -3.80
C GLY A 47 27.34 2.00 -3.33
N ALA A 48 26.04 1.97 -2.96
CA ALA A 48 25.34 0.79 -2.50
C ALA A 48 23.82 0.93 -2.77
N PRO A 49 23.06 -0.18 -2.92
CA PRO A 49 21.63 -0.11 -3.23
C PRO A 49 20.83 0.70 -2.20
N VAL A 50 20.17 1.75 -2.67
CA VAL A 50 19.23 2.56 -1.87
C VAL A 50 17.82 2.09 -2.18
N VAL A 51 17.30 1.22 -1.31
CA VAL A 51 16.00 0.55 -1.47
C VAL A 51 14.99 1.08 -0.46
N PHE A 52 13.81 1.43 -0.96
CA PHE A 52 12.66 1.89 -0.19
C PHE A 52 11.64 0.75 -0.08
N THR A 53 11.21 0.44 1.15
CA THR A 53 10.06 -0.42 1.41
C THR A 53 8.82 0.46 1.47
N LEU A 54 7.93 0.29 0.50
CA LEU A 54 6.63 0.96 0.44
C LEU A 54 5.52 0.03 0.93
N ARG A 55 4.45 0.60 1.46
CA ARG A 55 3.27 -0.08 1.98
C ARG A 55 2.00 0.59 1.48
N ALA A 56 0.97 -0.21 1.21
CA ALA A 56 -0.37 0.27 0.93
C ALA A 56 -0.92 1.16 2.06
N LEU A 57 -1.89 2.01 1.70
CA LEU A 57 -2.61 2.85 2.62
C LEU A 57 -4.08 2.41 2.71
N PRO A 58 -4.69 2.40 3.91
CA PRO A 58 -6.12 2.17 4.04
C PRO A 58 -6.93 3.25 3.31
N TYR A 59 -8.11 2.89 2.81
CA TYR A 59 -9.01 3.78 2.05
C TYR A 59 -9.19 5.16 2.70
N GLY A 60 -9.54 5.20 3.99
CA GLY A 60 -9.76 6.47 4.70
C GLY A 60 -8.54 7.39 4.70
N ARG A 61 -7.33 6.81 4.76
CA ARG A 61 -6.09 7.59 4.75
C ARG A 61 -5.80 8.18 3.37
N VAL A 62 -6.00 7.41 2.30
CA VAL A 62 -5.80 7.91 0.93
C VAL A 62 -6.78 9.05 0.62
N GLN A 63 -8.05 8.89 0.99
CA GLN A 63 -9.07 9.93 0.77
C GLN A 63 -8.78 11.22 1.52
N GLU A 64 -8.29 11.12 2.76
CA GLU A 64 -7.89 12.29 3.54
C GLU A 64 -6.74 13.04 2.87
N LEU A 65 -5.69 12.32 2.44
CA LEU A 65 -4.51 12.93 1.83
C LEU A 65 -4.81 13.60 0.49
N LYS A 66 -5.68 13.00 -0.33
CA LYS A 66 -6.08 13.57 -1.63
C LYS A 66 -6.94 14.82 -1.49
N ARG A 67 -7.71 14.94 -0.41
CA ARG A 67 -8.64 16.07 -0.22
C ARG A 67 -7.92 17.34 0.26
N LEU A 68 -6.79 17.20 0.94
CA LEU A 68 -6.22 18.27 1.75
C LEU A 68 -5.11 19.08 1.07
N THR A 69 -4.52 18.63 -0.05
CA THR A 69 -3.29 19.26 -0.57
C THR A 69 -3.09 19.11 -2.09
N GLU A 70 -2.55 20.14 -2.72
CA GLU A 70 -2.00 20.09 -4.09
C GLU A 70 -0.71 19.23 -4.16
N GLU A 71 -0.01 19.01 -3.04
CA GLU A 71 1.18 18.16 -2.90
C GLU A 71 0.84 16.73 -2.46
N SER A 72 -0.27 16.19 -2.96
CA SER A 72 -0.79 14.89 -2.54
C SER A 72 0.21 13.73 -2.71
N ASP A 73 1.06 13.76 -3.74
CA ASP A 73 2.08 12.74 -3.99
C ASP A 73 3.11 12.64 -2.86
N ILE A 74 3.61 13.78 -2.37
CA ILE A 74 4.57 13.82 -1.26
C ILE A 74 3.91 13.27 0.01
N GLN A 75 2.66 13.63 0.26
CA GLN A 75 1.94 13.16 1.44
C GLN A 75 1.64 11.66 1.37
N ILE A 76 1.28 11.16 0.19
CA ILE A 76 1.09 9.72 -0.07
C ILE A 76 2.40 8.97 0.17
N LEU A 77 3.53 9.49 -0.35
CA LEU A 77 4.84 8.89 -0.14
C LEU A 77 5.23 8.89 1.34
N LEU A 78 5.10 10.01 2.05
CA LEU A 78 5.40 10.12 3.47
C LEU A 78 4.55 9.20 4.35
N ALA A 79 3.32 8.90 3.94
CA ALA A 79 2.45 7.97 4.64
C ALA A 79 2.73 6.50 4.27
N GLY A 80 3.10 6.25 3.01
CA GLY A 80 3.29 4.92 2.44
C GLY A 80 4.72 4.38 2.53
N CYS A 81 5.72 5.20 2.83
CA CYS A 81 7.09 4.75 3.04
C CYS A 81 7.21 4.09 4.43
N ALA A 82 7.46 2.78 4.44
CA ALA A 82 7.72 2.04 5.66
C ALA A 82 9.21 2.11 6.04
N GLU A 83 10.09 2.02 5.04
CA GLU A 83 11.55 2.16 5.22
C GLU A 83 12.15 2.83 3.98
N PRO A 84 13.11 3.77 4.13
CA PRO A 84 13.56 4.37 5.38
C PRO A 84 12.49 5.24 6.04
N ASP A 85 12.68 5.61 7.31
CA ASP A 85 11.83 6.62 7.97
C ASP A 85 12.15 8.02 7.40
N LEU A 86 11.33 8.47 6.46
CA LEU A 86 11.45 9.78 5.82
C LEU A 86 11.26 10.96 6.77
N LYS A 87 10.81 10.72 8.01
CA LYS A 87 10.66 11.75 9.04
C LYS A 87 11.85 11.78 10.01
N ALA A 88 12.82 10.89 9.85
CA ALA A 88 13.98 10.80 10.72
C ALA A 88 14.74 12.14 10.80
N ALA A 89 15.08 12.56 12.02
CA ALA A 89 15.81 13.80 12.26
C ALA A 89 17.15 13.86 11.49
N ALA A 90 17.86 12.72 11.40
CA ALA A 90 19.12 12.64 10.65
C ALA A 90 18.97 12.99 9.15
N LEU A 91 17.82 12.68 8.53
CA LEU A 91 17.55 13.10 7.15
C LEU A 91 17.26 14.59 7.09
N GLN A 92 16.47 15.12 8.03
CA GLN A 92 16.17 16.56 8.11
C GLN A 92 17.46 17.38 8.29
N GLU A 93 18.36 16.95 9.17
CA GLU A 93 19.66 17.60 9.40
C GLU A 93 20.56 17.51 8.16
N LYS A 94 20.61 16.36 7.48
CA LYS A 94 21.43 16.21 6.27
C LYS A 94 20.94 17.07 5.10
N PHE A 95 19.63 17.09 4.88
CA PHE A 95 19.01 17.75 3.73
C PHE A 95 18.46 19.15 4.05
N GLN A 96 18.61 19.62 5.28
CA GLN A 96 18.21 20.96 5.75
C GLN A 96 16.72 21.27 5.52
N GLY A 97 15.86 20.25 5.56
CA GLY A 97 14.41 20.41 5.37
C GLY A 97 13.69 20.81 6.65
N ALA A 98 12.99 21.94 6.65
CA ALA A 98 12.22 22.41 7.81
C ALA A 98 11.01 21.53 8.17
N THR A 99 10.55 20.72 7.21
CA THR A 99 9.48 19.73 7.40
C THR A 99 9.86 18.42 6.71
N PRO A 100 9.20 17.29 7.01
CA PRO A 100 9.41 16.06 6.25
C PRO A 100 9.15 16.22 4.75
N ALA A 101 8.18 17.04 4.36
CA ALA A 101 7.89 17.30 2.95
C ALA A 101 9.05 18.06 2.28
N GLU A 102 9.59 19.09 2.92
CA GLU A 102 10.77 19.81 2.42
C GLU A 102 12.00 18.91 2.36
N THR A 103 12.18 18.03 3.35
CA THR A 103 13.29 17.06 3.37
C THR A 103 13.21 16.11 2.17
N VAL A 104 12.02 15.59 1.87
CA VAL A 104 11.80 14.73 0.70
C VAL A 104 12.04 15.49 -0.61
N LYS A 105 11.56 16.74 -0.72
CA LYS A 105 11.79 17.59 -1.90
C LYS A 105 13.28 17.94 -2.11
N ALA A 106 14.06 18.02 -1.05
CA ALA A 106 15.51 18.25 -1.13
C ALA A 106 16.29 16.97 -1.47
N MET A 107 15.79 15.79 -1.08
CA MET A 107 16.46 14.51 -1.26
C MET A 107 16.14 13.84 -2.62
N LEU A 108 14.88 13.91 -3.05
CA LEU A 108 14.35 13.20 -4.21
C LEU A 108 14.01 14.15 -5.35
N LEU A 109 14.17 13.67 -6.58
CA LEU A 109 13.72 14.38 -7.77
C LEU A 109 12.19 14.29 -7.90
N PRO A 110 11.54 15.27 -8.57
CA PRO A 110 10.08 15.26 -8.74
C PRO A 110 9.53 13.97 -9.36
N GLY A 111 10.23 13.40 -10.35
CA GLY A 111 9.85 12.13 -10.97
C GLY A 111 9.96 10.94 -10.01
N GLU A 112 11.01 10.90 -9.18
CA GLU A 112 11.20 9.85 -8.16
C GLU A 112 10.06 9.90 -7.13
N ILE A 113 9.67 11.10 -6.70
CA ILE A 113 8.54 11.29 -5.77
C ILE A 113 7.24 10.79 -6.40
N ALA A 114 6.96 11.19 -7.65
CA ALA A 114 5.75 10.79 -8.35
C ALA A 114 5.66 9.26 -8.53
N ASP A 115 6.75 8.62 -8.97
CA ASP A 115 6.79 7.18 -9.19
C ASP A 115 6.59 6.38 -7.89
N LEU A 116 7.21 6.80 -6.79
CA LEU A 116 7.02 6.16 -5.48
C LEU A 116 5.60 6.37 -4.95
N ALA A 117 5.02 7.56 -5.11
CA ALA A 117 3.63 7.82 -4.74
C ALA A 117 2.66 6.93 -5.56
N ILE A 118 2.88 6.80 -6.86
CA ILE A 118 2.14 5.90 -7.74
C ILE A 118 2.27 4.45 -7.28
N ALA A 119 3.46 4.02 -6.86
CA ALA A 119 3.68 2.69 -6.34
C ALA A 119 2.87 2.43 -5.05
N VAL A 120 2.84 3.39 -4.13
CA VAL A 120 1.98 3.32 -2.92
C VAL A 120 0.50 3.22 -3.30
N GLU A 121 0.05 4.00 -4.28
CA GLU A 121 -1.34 3.97 -4.77
C GLU A 121 -1.69 2.62 -5.41
N LYS A 122 -0.80 2.05 -6.22
CA LYS A 122 -0.96 0.71 -6.81
C LYS A 122 -1.07 -0.38 -5.75
N LEU A 123 -0.23 -0.32 -4.70
CA LEU A 123 -0.33 -1.22 -3.55
C LEU A 123 -1.68 -1.07 -2.82
N SER A 124 -2.21 0.16 -2.80
CA SER A 124 -3.51 0.49 -2.20
C SER A 124 -4.72 0.15 -3.08
N GLY A 125 -4.50 -0.43 -4.27
CA GLY A 125 -5.57 -0.84 -5.18
C GLY A 125 -6.01 0.20 -6.20
N TYR A 126 -5.35 1.36 -6.28
CA TYR A 126 -5.60 2.35 -7.32
C TYR A 126 -4.76 2.06 -8.57
N ARG A 127 -5.15 2.65 -9.72
CA ARG A 127 -4.40 2.57 -10.98
C ARG A 127 -4.11 1.13 -11.45
N ARG A 128 -4.97 0.18 -11.09
CA ARG A 128 -4.91 -1.23 -11.51
C ARG A 128 -6.32 -1.80 -11.66
N THR A 129 -6.47 -2.84 -12.46
CA THR A 129 -7.71 -3.62 -12.51
C THR A 129 -7.87 -4.39 -11.21
N THR A 130 -8.96 -4.19 -10.50
CA THR A 130 -9.25 -4.85 -9.21
C THR A 130 -10.43 -5.80 -9.25
N ILE A 131 -11.18 -5.78 -10.36
CA ILE A 131 -12.38 -6.59 -10.56
C ILE A 131 -12.43 -7.07 -12.01
N GLU A 132 -13.00 -8.25 -12.21
CA GLU A 132 -13.30 -8.82 -13.52
C GLU A 132 -14.80 -9.11 -13.59
N GLU A 133 -15.39 -8.93 -14.76
CA GLU A 133 -16.79 -9.27 -14.99
C GLU A 133 -16.94 -10.78 -15.16
N VAL A 134 -17.81 -11.40 -14.36
CA VAL A 134 -18.19 -12.80 -14.53
C VAL A 134 -19.19 -12.87 -15.67
N LYS A 135 -18.72 -13.29 -16.85
CA LYS A 135 -19.60 -13.54 -18.00
C LYS A 135 -20.45 -14.77 -17.71
N ASN A 136 -21.77 -14.58 -17.72
CA ASN A 136 -22.71 -15.69 -17.72
C ASN A 136 -22.54 -16.46 -19.04
N GLY A 137 -22.22 -17.74 -18.97
CA GLY A 137 -22.25 -18.65 -20.11
C GLY A 137 -23.67 -18.91 -20.60
#